data_AF-A0AAU4BAK4-F1
#
_entry.id   AF-A0AAU4BAK4-F1
#
_cell.length_a   1.000
_cell.length_b   1.000
_cell.length_c   1.000
_cell.angle_alpha   90.00
_cell.angle_beta   90.00
_cell.angle_gamma   90.00
#
_symmetry.space_group_name_H-M   'P 1'
#
loop_
_entity.id
_entity.type
_entity.pdbx_description
1 polymer ?
#
loop_
_entity_poly.entity_id
_entity_poly.type
_entity_poly.pdbx_seq_one_letter_code
_entity_poly.pdbx_strand_id
1 'polypeptide(L)'
;MTNSRAASDTSGGSMDAGEPPHRGEAVPQPERVTINLTGKAVQALQRLQELTGYNKTDCINRALIIAGEVEGMSREPGAVYWRENPDSDLMLVRFV
;
A
#
# COMPACT_ATOMS: atom_id res chain seq x y z
N MET A 1 -35.14 21.03 62.44
CA MET A 1 -36.59 21.17 62.17
C MET A 1 -36.84 20.61 60.78
N THR A 2 -37.93 19.87 60.65
CA THR A 2 -38.35 18.92 59.61
C THR A 2 -38.70 19.52 58.24
N ASN A 3 -38.53 18.74 57.16
CA ASN A 3 -39.55 18.33 56.14
C ASN A 3 -38.81 17.70 54.93
N SER A 4 -38.94 16.41 54.60
CA SER A 4 -40.06 15.65 54.00
C SER A 4 -40.48 16.12 52.60
N ARG A 5 -40.08 15.40 51.52
CA ARG A 5 -40.97 14.60 50.63
C ARG A 5 -40.35 14.24 49.25
N ALA A 6 -40.50 12.95 48.93
CA ALA A 6 -40.64 12.23 47.65
C ALA A 6 -40.70 12.98 46.30
N ALA A 7 -40.05 12.38 45.29
CA ALA A 7 -40.65 12.07 43.98
C ALA A 7 -39.82 11.01 43.25
N SER A 8 -40.51 9.97 42.77
CA SER A 8 -40.01 8.88 41.92
C SER A 8 -40.12 9.23 40.43
N ASP A 9 -39.47 8.39 39.62
CA ASP A 9 -39.80 8.03 38.22
C ASP A 9 -39.40 8.97 37.07
N THR A 10 -38.37 8.56 36.32
CA THR A 10 -38.48 7.97 34.96
C THR A 10 -37.19 8.23 34.16
N SER A 11 -36.29 7.26 34.12
CA SER A 11 -35.14 7.26 33.19
C SER A 11 -35.49 6.41 31.95
N GLY A 12 -36.28 6.99 31.05
CA GLY A 12 -36.47 6.50 29.69
C GLY A 12 -35.47 7.17 28.73
N GLY A 13 -34.20 6.78 28.82
CA GLY A 13 -33.15 7.27 27.94
C GLY A 13 -33.17 6.58 26.58
N SER A 14 -33.79 7.26 25.60
CA SER A 14 -33.45 7.34 24.16
C SER A 14 -32.69 6.18 23.52
N MET A 15 -33.37 5.52 22.60
CA MET A 15 -32.84 4.60 21.60
C MET A 15 -31.76 5.28 20.74
N ASP A 16 -30.52 4.84 20.89
CA ASP A 16 -29.42 5.17 19.98
C ASP A 16 -29.60 4.34 18.70
N ALA A 17 -30.04 5.01 17.63
CA ALA A 17 -30.21 4.41 16.33
C ALA A 17 -28.82 4.11 15.76
N GLY A 18 -28.42 2.84 15.85
CA GLY A 18 -27.12 2.34 15.40
C GLY A 18 -26.78 2.82 13.99
N GLU A 19 -25.78 3.70 13.95
CA GLU A 19 -25.06 4.07 12.75
C GLU A 19 -24.44 2.78 12.15
N PRO A 20 -24.63 2.49 10.85
CA PRO A 20 -24.05 1.29 10.25
C PRO A 20 -22.53 1.37 10.35
N PRO A 21 -21.83 0.28 10.69
CA PRO A 21 -20.38 0.31 10.84
C PRO A 21 -19.77 0.69 9.50
N HIS A 22 -19.11 1.84 9.47
CA HIS A 22 -18.20 2.20 8.39
C HIS A 22 -17.24 1.02 8.21
N ARG A 23 -17.40 0.29 7.10
CA ARG A 23 -16.45 -0.73 6.65
C ARG A 23 -15.15 0.02 6.33
N GLY A 24 -14.33 0.24 7.36
CA GLY A 24 -12.99 0.73 7.19
C GLY A 24 -12.27 -0.25 6.27
N GLU A 25 -11.81 0.22 5.11
CA GLU A 25 -10.84 -0.51 4.32
C GLU A 25 -9.69 -0.85 5.25
N ALA A 26 -9.50 -2.15 5.52
CA ALA A 26 -8.45 -2.60 6.40
C ALA A 26 -7.12 -2.18 5.79
N VAL A 27 -6.41 -1.27 6.46
CA VAL A 27 -5.07 -0.86 6.04
C VAL A 27 -4.21 -2.14 5.95
N PRO A 28 -3.54 -2.39 4.80
CA PRO A 28 -2.68 -3.55 4.66
C PRO A 28 -1.63 -3.57 5.77
N GLN A 29 -1.61 -4.65 6.55
CA GLN A 29 -0.64 -4.80 7.63
C GLN A 29 0.70 -5.27 7.06
N PRO A 30 1.85 -4.83 7.62
CA PRO A 30 3.15 -5.34 7.20
C PRO A 30 3.23 -6.87 7.33
N GLU A 31 3.52 -7.55 6.22
CA GLU A 31 3.72 -9.00 6.19
C GLU A 31 5.21 -9.34 6.14
N ARG A 32 5.66 -10.27 7.00
CA ARG A 32 7.05 -10.75 6.99
C ARG A 32 7.18 -11.95 6.07
N VAL A 33 7.88 -11.77 4.95
CA VAL A 33 8.12 -12.83 3.97
C VAL A 33 9.57 -13.33 4.06
N THR A 34 9.78 -14.64 3.98
CA THR A 34 11.10 -15.26 3.77
C THR A 34 11.14 -15.84 2.37
N ILE A 35 12.11 -15.42 1.56
CA ILE A 35 12.24 -15.84 0.16
C ILE A 35 13.65 -16.36 -0.13
N ASN A 36 13.74 -17.37 -0.98
CA ASN A 36 15.00 -17.79 -1.58
C ASN A 36 15.18 -17.07 -2.91
N LEU A 37 16.21 -16.25 -3.02
CA LEU A 37 16.53 -15.55 -4.27
C LEU A 37 17.32 -16.48 -5.21
N THR A 38 16.97 -16.46 -6.50
CA THR A 38 17.82 -17.06 -7.54
C THR A 38 19.14 -16.30 -7.64
N GLY A 39 20.19 -16.92 -8.21
CA GLY A 39 21.49 -16.26 -8.38
C GLY A 39 21.40 -14.92 -9.14
N LYS A 40 20.55 -14.85 -10.17
CA LYS A 40 20.29 -13.60 -10.91
C LYS A 40 19.61 -12.54 -10.04
N ALA A 41 18.64 -12.95 -9.20
CA ALA A 41 17.95 -12.02 -8.29
C ALA A 41 18.89 -11.49 -7.20
N VAL A 42 19.82 -12.30 -6.70
CA VAL A 42 20.86 -11.84 -5.76
C VAL A 42 21.74 -10.76 -6.39
N GLN A 43 22.21 -10.98 -7.63
CA GLN A 43 23.03 -10.01 -8.35
C GLN A 43 22.27 -8.72 -8.64
N ALA A 44 21.00 -8.82 -9.05
CA ALA A 44 20.14 -7.67 -9.28
C ALA A 44 19.91 -6.87 -7.99
N LEU A 45 19.69 -7.55 -6.86
CA LEU A 45 19.56 -6.91 -5.55
C LEU A 45 20.83 -6.14 -5.19
N GLN A 46 22.01 -6.77 -5.31
CA GLN A 46 23.30 -6.12 -5.03
C GLN A 46 23.50 -4.86 -5.87
N ARG A 47 23.32 -4.96 -7.19
CA ARG A 47 23.43 -3.82 -8.10
C ARG A 47 22.45 -2.70 -7.76
N LEU A 48 21.21 -3.05 -7.40
CA LEU A 48 20.21 -2.05 -7.01
C LEU A 48 20.59 -1.34 -5.71
N GLN A 49 21.14 -2.08 -4.72
CA GLN A 49 21.67 -1.49 -3.49
C GLN A 49 22.84 -0.54 -3.78
N GLU A 50 23.76 -0.89 -4.69
CA GLU A 50 24.88 -0.03 -5.09
C GLU A 50 24.41 1.25 -5.80
N LEU A 51 23.43 1.14 -6.70
CA LEU A 51 22.92 2.27 -7.47
C LEU A 51 22.11 3.26 -6.62
N THR A 52 21.44 2.78 -5.57
CA THR A 52 20.44 3.58 -4.82
C THR A 52 20.85 3.88 -3.37
N GLY A 53 21.80 3.12 -2.81
CA GLY A 53 22.12 3.14 -1.39
C GLY A 53 21.06 2.49 -0.49
N TYR A 54 20.03 1.86 -1.06
CA TYR A 54 18.95 1.26 -0.29
C TYR A 54 19.37 -0.05 0.40
N ASN A 55 18.72 -0.34 1.52
CA ASN A 55 18.85 -1.65 2.17
C ASN A 55 18.04 -2.71 1.40
N LYS A 56 18.22 -3.98 1.77
CA LYS A 56 17.55 -5.11 1.08
C LYS A 56 16.02 -5.01 1.13
N THR A 57 15.46 -4.64 2.29
CA THR A 57 14.02 -4.49 2.48
C THR A 57 13.45 -3.41 1.56
N ASP A 58 14.11 -2.24 1.51
CA ASP A 58 13.74 -1.13 0.64
C ASP A 58 13.81 -1.51 -0.84
N CYS A 59 14.87 -2.21 -1.25
CA CYS A 59 15.01 -2.72 -2.62
C CYS A 59 13.89 -3.70 -2.98
N ILE A 60 13.59 -4.67 -2.11
CA ILE A 60 12.58 -5.70 -2.37
C ILE A 60 11.18 -5.08 -2.43
N ASN A 61 10.83 -4.22 -1.48
CA ASN A 61 9.52 -3.56 -1.45
C ASN A 61 9.29 -2.72 -2.71
N ARG A 62 10.27 -1.90 -3.11
CA ARG A 62 10.17 -1.09 -4.33
C ARG A 62 10.13 -1.95 -5.59
N ALA A 63 10.90 -3.03 -5.65
CA ALA A 63 10.88 -3.95 -6.77
C ALA A 63 9.50 -4.62 -6.96
N LEU A 64 8.84 -5.02 -5.86
CA LEU A 64 7.49 -5.59 -5.91
C LEU A 64 6.45 -4.58 -6.43
N ILE A 65 6.52 -3.33 -5.98
CA ILE A 65 5.63 -2.25 -6.46
C ILE A 65 5.84 -2.03 -7.96
N ILE A 66 7.08 -1.81 -8.39
CA ILE A 66 7.40 -1.55 -9.81
C ILE A 66 7.02 -2.74 -10.69
N ALA A 67 7.27 -3.97 -10.23
CA ALA A 67 6.88 -5.17 -10.97
C ALA A 67 5.35 -5.25 -11.14
N GLY A 68 4.58 -4.91 -10.10
CA GLY A 68 3.12 -4.84 -10.18
C GLY A 68 2.63 -3.79 -11.18
N GLU A 69 3.21 -2.59 -11.16
CA GLU A 69 2.87 -1.51 -12.12
C GLU A 69 3.18 -1.93 -13.56
N VAL A 70 4.37 -2.49 -13.81
CA VAL A 70 4.77 -2.97 -15.15
C VAL A 70 3.86 -4.09 -15.64
N GLU A 71 3.50 -5.04 -14.77
CA GLU A 71 2.56 -6.11 -15.10
C GLU A 71 1.16 -5.55 -15.43
N GLY A 72 0.70 -4.54 -14.68
CA GLY A 72 -0.56 -3.83 -14.94
C GLY A 72 -0.57 -3.15 -16.30
N MET A 73 0.51 -2.44 -16.65
CA MET A 73 0.69 -1.79 -17.96
C MET A 73 0.68 -2.79 -19.12
N SER A 74 1.03 -4.05 -18.90
CA SER A 74 0.97 -5.08 -19.94
C SER A 74 -0.46 -5.57 -20.24
N ARG A 75 -1.39 -5.35 -19.30
CA ARG A 75 -2.78 -5.83 -19.36
C ARG A 75 -3.76 -4.73 -19.74
N GLU A 76 -3.43 -3.47 -19.45
CA GLU A 76 -4.24 -2.31 -19.79
C GLU A 76 -3.72 -1.63 -21.08
N PRO A 77 -4.59 -1.09 -21.94
CA PRO A 77 -4.15 -0.37 -23.13
C PRO A 77 -3.33 0.87 -22.75
N GLY A 78 -2.07 0.90 -23.13
CA GLY A 78 -1.15 2.01 -22.82
C GLY A 78 0.18 1.89 -23.55
N ALA A 79 1.03 2.91 -23.39
CA ALA A 79 2.38 2.92 -23.94
C ALA A 79 3.36 3.56 -22.95
N VAL A 80 4.51 2.91 -22.74
CA VAL A 80 5.63 3.44 -21.97
C VAL A 80 6.69 3.91 -22.95
N TYR A 81 7.09 5.18 -22.82
CA TYR A 81 8.15 5.77 -23.62
C TYR A 81 9.35 6.08 -22.74
N TRP A 82 10.55 5.82 -23.27
CA TRP A 82 11.81 6.12 -22.61
C TRP A 82 12.74 6.85 -23.56
N ARG A 83 13.59 7.71 -22.99
CA ARG A 83 14.69 8.40 -23.68
C ARG A 83 15.90 8.47 -22.75
N GLU A 84 17.09 8.36 -23.32
CA GLU A 84 18.34 8.37 -22.55
C GLU A 84 18.63 9.74 -21.94
N ASN A 85 18.40 10.79 -22.71
CA ASN A 85 18.53 12.19 -22.30
C ASN A 85 17.39 13.04 -22.90
N PRO A 86 17.20 14.30 -22.46
CA PRO A 86 16.09 15.12 -22.90
C PRO A 86 16.03 15.39 -24.40
N ASP A 87 17.17 15.35 -25.09
CA ASP A 87 17.29 15.67 -26.51
C ASP A 87 17.18 14.43 -27.41
N SER A 88 17.14 13.23 -26.82
CA SER A 88 16.99 11.96 -27.54
C SER A 88 15.53 11.70 -27.93
N ASP A 89 15.35 10.95 -29.02
CA ASP A 89 14.03 10.49 -29.46
C ASP A 89 13.34 9.64 -28.39
N LEU A 90 12.02 9.81 -28.25
CA LEU A 90 11.18 8.96 -27.41
C LEU A 90 11.03 7.57 -28.04
N MET A 91 11.48 6.54 -27.34
CA MET A 91 11.42 5.15 -27.79
C MET A 91 10.29 4.40 -27.09
N LEU A 92 9.49 3.65 -27.85
CA LEU A 92 8.48 2.75 -27.29
C LEU A 92 9.15 1.56 -26.60
N VAL A 93 8.88 1.39 -25.30
CA VAL A 93 9.37 0.26 -24.51
C VAL A 93 8.41 -0.92 -24.66
N ARG A 94 8.95 -2.11 -24.93
CA ARG A 94 8.22 -3.38 -24.86
C ARG A 94 8.82 -4.23 -23.76
N PHE A 95 8.00 -4.59 -22.78
CA PHE A 95 8.35 -5.61 -21.78
C PHE A 95 8.11 -6.99 -22.42
N VAL A 96 9.09 -7.90 -22.31
CA VAL A 96 9.03 -9.28 -22.85
C VAL A 96 9.23 -10.31 -21.76
#